data_AF-A0A956E610-F1
#
_entry.id   AF-A0A956E610-F1
#
_cell.length_a   1.000
_cell.length_b   1.000
_cell.length_c   1.000
_cell.angle_alpha   90.00
_cell.angle_beta   90.00
_cell.angle_gamma   90.00
#
_symmetry.space_group_name_H-M   'P 1'
#
loop_
_entity.id
_entity.type
_entity.pdbx_description
1 polymer ?
#
loop_
_entity_poly.entity_id
_entity_poly.type
_entity_poly.pdbx_seq_one_letter_code
_entity_poly.pdbx_strand_id
1 'polypeptide(L)'
;MTRWFAISAGILALGWSPGCSVNTLEEAGSAPTQNSCETTADCSADASCVDSVCRKSQGALESVVLAITPSSTTQTVGGIRYLKPLTGLREGGQRFALELEPPSTIVGTVSVAGATAACDVHVTFTPVDRVLGLAPDEYSANTSDGKLSVSIPAGTYELYVRPVSNSDTEACPVVPVLYRSVPVPSGVVDLPLTLGEPSKLSLSFIAMDVDLEGWRVSVMDSESGRLLSNELALAPAMLSDGTYALEIPFNEVPHGVRGKELIQLRPPADVVAPTVLWNREGLEVFSPGELSMDLSKVSFEMGSYSGFIEGPNRSQQAATLTFTSVSLDGLGEGVLGSFSTTAEADESGAFSIESIPLGTYRVQVTPPEDSGLGAREVEISVTPKGQGGSTIQLEARTPIAGSVVFDQPGSPAVSGAAVQAVASARQSSIDAFKLALGEAPFVPRASSGLTGPSGAFTLEADPGVFDISVRPPVGSNLPWLVRPNVTVPVPNNGLGVLTIPAPILQSGVVTSSGEPVVGASVKAYAYLGADGYLPDRSKALSVIAVGEAYTGDDGSFQLALPSE
;
A
#
# COMPACT_ATOMS: atom_id res chain seq x y z
N MET A 1 35.60 34.57 -11.72
CA MET A 1 35.58 33.47 -10.74
C MET A 1 34.17 33.41 -10.18
N THR A 2 33.32 32.67 -10.86
CA THR A 2 31.86 32.73 -10.69
C THR A 2 31.46 31.47 -9.95
N ARG A 3 31.10 31.63 -8.66
CA ARG A 3 30.58 30.53 -7.84
C ARG A 3 29.11 30.31 -8.22
N TRP A 4 28.80 29.13 -8.73
CA TRP A 4 27.44 28.66 -8.91
C TRP A 4 26.88 28.22 -7.55
N PHE A 5 25.79 28.88 -7.12
CA PHE A 5 24.95 28.40 -6.03
C PHE A 5 23.93 27.43 -6.64
N ALA A 6 24.08 26.14 -6.36
CA ALA A 6 23.02 25.17 -6.56
C ALA A 6 22.04 25.31 -5.40
N ILE A 7 20.85 25.83 -5.68
CA ILE A 7 19.73 25.88 -4.75
C ILE A 7 19.08 24.49 -4.81
N SER A 8 19.42 23.63 -3.87
CA SER A 8 18.72 22.36 -3.64
C SER A 8 17.39 22.69 -2.97
N ALA A 9 16.34 22.88 -3.78
CA ALA A 9 14.98 22.92 -3.27
C ALA A 9 14.63 21.52 -2.76
N GLY A 10 14.58 21.36 -1.44
CA GLY A 10 14.00 20.20 -0.76
C GLY A 10 12.51 20.14 -1.06
N ILE A 11 12.17 19.66 -2.25
CA ILE A 11 10.83 19.24 -2.60
C ILE A 11 10.62 17.96 -1.82
N LEU A 12 9.78 18.03 -0.78
CA LEU A 12 9.01 16.89 -0.31
C LEU A 12 8.20 16.40 -1.52
N ALA A 13 8.82 15.54 -2.32
CA ALA A 13 8.14 14.78 -3.33
C ALA A 13 7.24 13.83 -2.55
N LEU A 14 6.02 14.29 -2.28
CA LEU A 14 4.87 13.41 -2.34
C LEU A 14 5.05 12.65 -3.64
N GLY A 15 5.58 11.42 -3.54
CA GLY A 15 5.75 10.54 -4.67
C GLY A 15 4.41 10.49 -5.36
N TRP A 16 4.31 11.20 -6.46
CA TRP A 16 3.31 10.91 -7.46
C TRP A 16 3.67 9.50 -7.87
N SER A 17 3.00 8.52 -7.25
CA SER A 17 2.82 7.22 -7.87
C SER A 17 2.47 7.54 -9.32
N PRO A 18 3.32 7.18 -10.30
CA PRO A 18 3.05 7.52 -11.68
C PRO A 18 1.64 7.03 -11.95
N GLY A 19 0.75 7.99 -12.27
CA GLY A 19 -0.64 7.69 -12.55
C GLY A 19 -0.65 6.53 -13.51
N CYS A 20 -1.42 5.48 -13.19
CA CYS A 20 -1.56 4.30 -14.03
C CYS A 20 -1.67 4.78 -15.48
N SER A 21 -0.63 4.60 -16.28
CA SER A 21 -0.71 4.91 -17.70
C SER A 21 -1.71 3.91 -18.24
N VAL A 22 -2.95 4.36 -18.42
CA VAL A 22 -3.93 3.59 -19.17
C VAL A 22 -3.48 3.75 -20.61
N ASN A 23 -2.46 2.97 -21.00
CA ASN A 23 -2.20 2.71 -22.40
C ASN A 23 -3.49 2.08 -22.91
N THR A 24 -4.32 2.91 -23.55
CA THR A 24 -5.43 2.44 -24.37
C THR A 24 -4.79 1.72 -25.54
N LEU A 25 -4.42 0.46 -25.33
CA LEU A 25 -3.89 -0.42 -26.37
C LEU A 25 -4.94 -0.43 -27.48
N GLU A 26 -4.56 0.09 -28.66
CA GLU A 26 -5.39 -0.01 -29.86
C GLU A 26 -5.69 -1.49 -30.12
N GLU A 27 -6.97 -1.83 -30.00
CA GLU A 27 -7.49 -3.19 -30.11
C GLU A 27 -7.34 -3.66 -31.57
N ALA A 28 -6.32 -4.47 -31.83
CA ALA A 28 -6.06 -5.02 -33.16
C ALA A 28 -7.13 -6.06 -33.55
N GLY A 29 -8.22 -5.60 -34.17
CA GLY A 29 -9.01 -6.22 -35.26
C GLY A 29 -9.58 -7.65 -35.13
N SER A 30 -9.29 -8.41 -34.09
CA SER A 30 -9.79 -9.78 -33.92
C SER A 30 -10.93 -9.77 -32.91
N ALA A 31 -12.06 -10.39 -33.26
CA ALA A 31 -13.14 -10.57 -32.30
C ALA A 31 -12.61 -11.33 -31.07
N PRO A 32 -12.87 -10.84 -29.85
CA PRO A 32 -12.39 -11.49 -28.63
C PRO A 32 -13.01 -12.88 -28.51
N THR A 33 -12.24 -13.84 -27.97
CA THR A 33 -12.74 -15.19 -27.72
C THR A 33 -13.95 -15.15 -26.78
N GLN A 34 -15.05 -15.79 -27.18
CA GLN A 34 -16.27 -15.92 -26.39
C GLN A 34 -16.46 -17.37 -25.95
N ASN A 35 -16.90 -17.55 -24.71
CA ASN A 35 -17.39 -18.82 -24.21
C ASN A 35 -18.83 -19.02 -24.71
N SER A 36 -18.97 -19.74 -25.82
CA SER A 36 -20.25 -20.08 -26.43
C SER A 36 -20.33 -21.56 -26.80
N CYS A 37 -21.51 -22.14 -26.69
CA CYS A 37 -21.78 -23.53 -27.06
C CYS A 37 -23.19 -23.71 -27.63
N GLU A 38 -23.38 -24.72 -28.47
CA GLU A 38 -24.69 -25.17 -28.94
C GLU A 38 -25.17 -26.39 -28.14
N THR A 39 -24.24 -27.29 -27.82
CA THR A 39 -24.49 -28.53 -27.11
C THR A 39 -23.45 -28.79 -26.03
N THR A 40 -23.75 -29.69 -25.09
CA THR A 40 -22.79 -30.08 -24.05
C THR A 40 -21.52 -30.75 -24.62
N ALA A 41 -21.60 -31.32 -25.82
CA ALA A 41 -20.42 -31.89 -26.50
C ALA A 41 -19.40 -30.82 -26.93
N ASP A 42 -19.83 -29.55 -26.99
CA ASP A 42 -18.94 -28.44 -27.28
C ASP A 42 -18.17 -27.98 -26.05
N CYS A 43 -18.42 -28.52 -24.86
CA CYS A 43 -17.78 -28.13 -23.60
C CYS A 43 -16.76 -29.18 -23.13
N SER A 44 -15.90 -28.84 -22.16
CA SER A 44 -15.00 -29.83 -21.55
C SER A 44 -15.78 -30.90 -20.76
N ALA A 45 -15.12 -32.01 -20.44
CA ALA A 45 -15.78 -33.23 -19.91
C ALA A 45 -16.61 -33.01 -18.64
N ASP A 46 -16.25 -32.01 -17.82
CA ASP A 46 -16.93 -31.67 -16.56
C ASP A 46 -17.79 -30.40 -16.66
N ALA A 47 -17.99 -29.89 -17.87
CA ALA A 47 -18.80 -28.70 -18.16
C ALA A 47 -20.06 -29.07 -18.95
N SER A 48 -21.09 -28.24 -18.82
CA SER A 48 -22.35 -28.39 -19.54
C SER A 48 -22.68 -27.12 -20.30
N CYS A 49 -23.30 -27.27 -21.46
CA CYS A 49 -23.79 -26.13 -22.22
C CYS A 49 -25.15 -25.71 -21.68
N VAL A 50 -25.20 -24.54 -21.04
CA VAL A 50 -26.44 -24.00 -20.50
C VAL A 50 -26.54 -22.53 -20.86
N ASP A 51 -27.70 -22.13 -21.41
CA ASP A 51 -27.94 -20.77 -21.92
C ASP A 51 -26.87 -20.34 -22.96
N SER A 52 -26.45 -21.30 -23.80
CA SER A 52 -25.38 -21.14 -24.80
C SER A 52 -24.00 -20.79 -24.25
N VAL A 53 -23.72 -21.09 -22.98
CA VAL A 53 -22.40 -20.88 -22.34
C VAL A 53 -21.94 -22.18 -21.70
N CYS A 54 -20.66 -22.55 -21.90
CA CYS A 54 -20.08 -23.68 -21.17
C CYS A 54 -19.84 -23.28 -19.72
N ARG A 55 -20.41 -24.03 -18.77
CA ARG A 55 -20.22 -23.78 -17.33
C ARG A 55 -20.08 -25.07 -16.54
N LYS A 56 -19.26 -25.06 -15.48
CA LYS A 56 -19.20 -26.14 -14.50
C LYS A 56 -20.29 -25.96 -13.44
N SER A 57 -20.82 -27.07 -12.93
CA SER A 57 -21.78 -27.06 -11.82
C SER A 57 -21.10 -26.89 -10.46
N GLN A 58 -19.81 -27.20 -10.36
CA GLN A 58 -19.02 -27.10 -9.15
C GLN A 58 -17.67 -26.44 -9.39
N GLY A 59 -17.07 -25.88 -8.35
CA GLY A 59 -15.64 -25.56 -8.36
C GLY A 59 -15.04 -25.17 -7.02
N ALA A 60 -13.81 -24.67 -7.06
CA ALA A 60 -12.89 -24.66 -5.93
C ALA A 60 -13.13 -23.53 -4.92
N LEU A 61 -13.61 -22.37 -5.37
CA LEU A 61 -13.84 -21.22 -4.49
C LEU A 61 -15.09 -21.45 -3.62
N GLU A 62 -14.88 -21.49 -2.30
CA GLU A 62 -15.97 -21.61 -1.33
C GLU A 62 -16.45 -20.25 -0.83
N SER A 63 -15.53 -19.29 -0.74
CA SER A 63 -15.80 -17.93 -0.31
C SER A 63 -14.94 -16.91 -1.06
N VAL A 64 -15.45 -15.70 -1.18
CA VAL A 64 -14.75 -14.52 -1.68
C VAL A 64 -15.18 -13.30 -0.85
N VAL A 65 -14.50 -12.18 -1.03
CA VAL A 65 -15.04 -10.86 -0.68
C VAL A 65 -15.36 -10.09 -1.96
N LEU A 66 -16.58 -9.57 -2.03
CA LEU A 66 -17.00 -8.69 -3.11
C LEU A 66 -16.68 -7.25 -2.74
N ALA A 67 -15.94 -6.55 -3.58
CA ALA A 67 -15.90 -5.10 -3.59
C ALA A 67 -16.96 -4.59 -4.57
N ILE A 68 -17.94 -3.86 -4.05
CA ILE A 68 -19.04 -3.30 -4.82
C ILE A 68 -18.89 -1.78 -4.80
N THR A 69 -18.69 -1.16 -5.95
CA THR A 69 -18.57 0.30 -6.08
C THR A 69 -19.68 0.81 -6.99
N PRO A 70 -20.76 1.37 -6.44
CA PRO A 70 -21.80 2.03 -7.22
C PRO A 70 -21.25 3.20 -8.01
N SER A 71 -21.83 3.46 -9.19
CA SER A 71 -21.53 4.66 -9.97
C SER A 71 -21.68 5.90 -9.08
N SER A 72 -20.82 6.92 -9.25
CA SER A 72 -20.91 8.19 -8.53
C SER A 72 -22.24 8.92 -8.71
N THR A 73 -22.99 8.58 -9.77
CA THR A 73 -24.34 9.10 -10.04
C THR A 73 -25.45 8.39 -9.26
N THR A 74 -25.16 7.27 -8.61
CA THR A 74 -26.14 6.50 -7.83
C THR A 74 -26.52 7.30 -6.59
N GLN A 75 -27.81 7.60 -6.43
CA GLN A 75 -28.30 8.33 -5.27
C GLN A 75 -27.97 7.54 -3.98
N THR A 76 -27.61 8.26 -2.91
CA THR A 76 -27.24 7.74 -1.56
C THR A 76 -25.96 6.92 -1.42
N VAL A 77 -25.58 6.07 -2.38
CA VAL A 77 -24.45 5.12 -2.24
C VAL A 77 -23.33 5.35 -3.26
N GLY A 78 -23.48 6.32 -4.15
CA GLY A 78 -22.57 6.55 -5.26
C GLY A 78 -21.13 6.84 -4.83
N GLY A 79 -20.17 6.17 -5.49
CA GLY A 79 -18.74 6.36 -5.25
C GLY A 79 -18.19 5.71 -3.98
N ILE A 80 -19.05 5.09 -3.16
CA ILE A 80 -18.65 4.40 -1.94
C ILE A 80 -18.37 2.93 -2.25
N ARG A 81 -17.21 2.41 -1.85
CA ARG A 81 -16.90 0.99 -1.97
C ARG A 81 -17.44 0.23 -0.77
N TYR A 82 -18.17 -0.85 -1.04
CA TYR A 82 -18.67 -1.79 -0.04
C TYR A 82 -17.91 -3.11 -0.14
N LEU A 83 -17.55 -3.68 1.00
CA LEU A 83 -16.92 -5.00 1.09
C LEU A 83 -17.93 -5.98 1.70
N LYS A 84 -18.40 -6.95 0.91
CA LYS A 84 -19.37 -7.95 1.34
C LYS A 84 -18.75 -9.35 1.22
N PRO A 85 -18.56 -10.09 2.33
CA PRO A 85 -18.14 -11.49 2.25
C PRO A 85 -19.26 -12.31 1.60
N LEU A 86 -18.88 -13.23 0.72
CA LEU A 86 -19.80 -14.14 0.06
C LEU A 86 -19.29 -15.56 0.23
N THR A 87 -20.17 -16.47 0.64
CA THR A 87 -19.86 -17.89 0.90
C THR A 87 -20.81 -18.79 0.12
N GLY A 88 -20.49 -20.09 0.03
CA GLY A 88 -21.35 -21.08 -0.64
C GLY A 88 -21.14 -21.14 -2.16
N LEU A 89 -20.03 -20.58 -2.65
CA LEU A 89 -19.77 -20.39 -4.08
C LEU A 89 -19.38 -21.67 -4.84
N ARG A 90 -19.29 -22.80 -4.13
CA ARG A 90 -18.90 -24.09 -4.71
C ARG A 90 -19.89 -24.56 -5.77
N GLU A 91 -21.18 -24.24 -5.65
CA GLU A 91 -22.20 -24.67 -6.60
C GLU A 91 -22.56 -23.51 -7.54
N GLY A 92 -22.58 -23.78 -8.86
CA GLY A 92 -22.94 -22.81 -9.87
C GLY A 92 -24.45 -22.53 -9.95
N GLY A 93 -24.78 -21.36 -10.48
CA GLY A 93 -26.17 -20.93 -10.68
C GLY A 93 -26.86 -20.44 -9.40
N GLN A 94 -26.13 -20.24 -8.31
CA GLN A 94 -26.71 -19.58 -7.13
C GLN A 94 -27.02 -18.11 -7.46
N ARG A 95 -28.12 -17.64 -6.87
CA ARG A 95 -28.57 -16.25 -6.99
C ARG A 95 -28.46 -15.57 -5.63
N PHE A 96 -27.66 -14.51 -5.57
CA PHE A 96 -27.44 -13.74 -4.34
C PHE A 96 -28.22 -12.43 -4.37
N ALA A 97 -28.82 -12.08 -3.24
CA ALA A 97 -29.37 -10.74 -3.02
C ALA A 97 -28.37 -9.97 -2.16
N LEU A 98 -27.80 -8.91 -2.72
CA LEU A 98 -26.78 -8.08 -2.08
C LEU A 98 -27.38 -6.71 -1.78
N GLU A 99 -27.83 -6.53 -0.55
CA GLU A 99 -28.28 -5.22 -0.08
C GLU A 99 -27.07 -4.39 0.36
N LEU A 100 -26.89 -3.24 -0.28
CA LEU A 100 -26.00 -2.18 0.17
C LEU A 100 -26.73 -1.38 1.23
N GLU A 101 -26.17 -1.38 2.44
CA GLU A 101 -26.68 -0.53 3.50
C GLU A 101 -26.42 0.93 3.12
N PRO A 102 -27.39 1.84 3.34
CA PRO A 102 -27.14 3.26 3.20
C PRO A 102 -25.91 3.66 4.02
N PRO A 103 -25.06 4.56 3.51
CA PRO A 103 -23.90 4.98 4.28
C PRO A 103 -24.35 5.63 5.58
N SER A 104 -23.56 5.39 6.61
CA SER A 104 -23.70 6.04 7.90
C SER A 104 -23.34 7.52 7.75
N THR A 105 -24.27 8.39 8.13
CA THR A 105 -23.98 9.81 8.27
C THR A 105 -23.48 10.03 9.69
N ILE A 106 -22.18 10.18 9.83
CA ILE A 106 -21.57 10.55 11.10
C ILE A 106 -21.75 12.04 11.26
N VAL A 107 -22.50 12.42 12.30
CA VAL A 107 -22.56 13.78 12.82
C VAL A 107 -21.89 13.76 14.18
N GLY A 108 -21.16 14.81 14.54
CA GLY A 108 -20.51 14.82 15.84
C GLY A 108 -20.02 16.20 16.23
N THR A 109 -19.72 16.34 17.51
CA THR A 109 -19.00 17.48 18.04
C THR A 109 -17.66 17.03 18.58
N VAL A 110 -16.61 17.75 18.23
CA VAL A 110 -15.29 17.62 18.81
C VAL A 110 -15.17 18.64 19.93
N SER A 111 -14.95 18.15 21.15
CA SER A 111 -14.64 18.96 22.31
C SER A 111 -13.25 18.61 22.79
N VAL A 112 -12.48 19.62 23.19
CA VAL A 112 -11.10 19.48 23.61
C VAL A 112 -11.00 19.97 25.04
N ALA A 113 -10.49 19.11 25.93
CA ALA A 113 -10.31 19.47 27.33
C ALA A 113 -9.41 20.72 27.43
N GLY A 114 -9.89 21.74 28.15
CA GLY A 114 -9.15 22.99 28.36
C GLY A 114 -9.26 24.02 27.23
N ALA A 115 -9.86 23.69 26.08
CA ALA A 115 -10.08 24.68 25.02
C ALA A 115 -11.16 25.71 25.43
N THR A 116 -10.92 26.97 25.07
CA THR A 116 -11.86 28.08 25.34
C THR A 116 -12.81 28.36 24.17
N ALA A 117 -12.53 27.77 23.00
CA ALA A 117 -13.31 27.86 21.78
C ALA A 117 -13.42 26.48 21.10
N ALA A 118 -14.31 26.37 20.11
CA ALA A 118 -14.40 25.17 19.30
C ALA A 118 -13.12 24.98 18.47
N CYS A 119 -12.61 23.76 18.48
CA CYS A 119 -11.36 23.39 17.83
C CYS A 119 -11.61 22.81 16.45
N ASP A 120 -10.94 23.35 15.43
CA ASP A 120 -11.00 22.77 14.09
C ASP A 120 -9.94 21.67 13.92
N VAL A 121 -10.41 20.45 13.66
CA VAL A 121 -9.60 19.24 13.50
C VAL A 121 -9.89 18.55 12.18
N HIS A 122 -8.91 17.80 11.70
CA HIS A 122 -9.08 16.85 10.61
C HIS A 122 -9.26 15.45 11.18
N VAL A 123 -10.34 14.78 10.78
CA VAL A 123 -10.68 13.44 11.23
C VAL A 123 -10.60 12.49 10.04
N THR A 124 -9.80 11.43 10.18
CA THR A 124 -9.64 10.36 9.20
C THR A 124 -10.20 9.06 9.75
N PHE A 125 -11.00 8.35 8.95
CA PHE A 125 -11.57 7.05 9.24
C PHE A 125 -10.93 6.02 8.30
N THR A 126 -10.20 5.07 8.87
CA THR A 126 -9.59 3.95 8.13
C THR A 126 -10.27 2.66 8.58
N PRO A 127 -10.92 1.89 7.70
CA PRO A 127 -11.52 0.61 8.07
C PRO A 127 -10.51 -0.33 8.76
N VAL A 128 -10.89 -0.91 9.90
CA VAL A 128 -10.08 -1.92 10.60
C VAL A 128 -10.02 -3.21 9.79
N ASP A 129 -11.09 -3.50 9.04
CA ASP A 129 -11.14 -4.55 8.04
C ASP A 129 -10.25 -4.20 6.84
N ARG A 130 -8.94 -4.07 7.08
CA ARG A 130 -7.94 -4.09 6.03
C ARG A 130 -8.02 -5.48 5.41
N VAL A 131 -8.64 -5.56 4.24
CA VAL A 131 -8.71 -6.82 3.51
C VAL A 131 -7.33 -7.10 2.94
N LEU A 132 -6.47 -7.74 3.73
CA LEU A 132 -5.28 -8.49 3.31
C LEU A 132 -4.63 -8.01 1.99
N GLY A 133 -4.17 -6.75 1.94
CA GLY A 133 -3.49 -6.17 0.77
C GLY A 133 -4.35 -5.33 -0.19
N LEU A 134 -5.67 -5.22 0.00
CA LEU A 134 -6.49 -4.18 -0.63
C LEU A 134 -6.17 -2.84 0.03
N ALA A 135 -5.91 -1.83 -0.80
CA ALA A 135 -5.83 -0.46 -0.32
C ALA A 135 -7.13 -0.13 0.44
N PRO A 136 -7.05 0.25 1.72
CA PRO A 136 -8.22 0.67 2.47
C PRO A 136 -8.71 1.99 1.89
N ASP A 137 -10.02 2.13 1.74
CA ASP A 137 -10.60 3.44 1.47
C ASP A 137 -10.46 4.28 2.74
N GLU A 138 -9.82 5.43 2.63
CA GLU A 138 -9.77 6.41 3.70
C GLU A 138 -10.88 7.44 3.48
N TYR A 139 -11.67 7.68 4.53
CA TYR A 139 -12.66 8.74 4.55
C TYR A 139 -12.16 9.83 5.48
N SER A 140 -12.38 11.09 5.12
CA SER A 140 -11.98 12.19 6.00
C SER A 140 -12.94 13.35 5.94
N ALA A 141 -12.96 14.12 7.02
CA ALA A 141 -13.66 15.38 7.09
C ALA A 141 -12.92 16.33 8.04
N ASN A 142 -13.00 17.63 7.72
CA ASN A 142 -12.61 18.67 8.65
C ASN A 142 -13.83 19.07 9.48
N THR A 143 -13.61 19.44 10.73
CA THR A 143 -14.67 20.08 11.50
C THR A 143 -14.82 21.55 11.13
N SER A 144 -15.99 22.10 11.41
CA SER A 144 -16.26 23.54 11.36
C SER A 144 -17.04 23.92 12.62
N ASP A 145 -16.50 24.84 13.42
CA ASP A 145 -17.06 25.19 14.74
C ASP A 145 -17.18 23.93 15.63
N GLY A 146 -16.15 23.08 15.57
CA GLY A 146 -16.10 21.80 16.27
C GLY A 146 -17.10 20.75 15.78
N LYS A 147 -17.91 21.02 14.75
CA LYS A 147 -18.88 20.06 14.21
C LYS A 147 -18.30 19.25 13.07
N LEU A 148 -18.50 17.94 13.11
CA LEU A 148 -18.10 16.97 12.11
C LEU A 148 -19.32 16.48 11.34
N SER A 149 -19.20 16.31 10.02
CA SER A 149 -20.17 15.62 9.19
C SER A 149 -19.47 14.84 8.09
N VAL A 150 -19.64 13.51 8.04
CA VAL A 150 -19.09 12.67 6.97
C VAL A 150 -20.01 11.47 6.71
N SER A 151 -20.10 11.05 5.45
CA SER A 151 -20.89 9.89 5.03
C SER A 151 -19.96 8.74 4.66
N ILE A 152 -20.00 7.63 5.41
CA ILE A 152 -19.11 6.48 5.24
C ILE A 152 -19.89 5.16 5.38
N PRO A 153 -19.41 4.01 4.87
CA PRO A 153 -20.05 2.72 5.14
C PRO A 153 -20.19 2.41 6.63
N ALA A 154 -21.18 1.59 6.99
CA ALA A 154 -21.20 0.98 8.31
C ALA A 154 -20.03 -0.02 8.45
N GLY A 155 -19.42 -0.09 9.62
CA GLY A 155 -18.24 -0.93 9.85
C GLY A 155 -17.49 -0.60 11.12
N THR A 156 -16.27 -1.12 11.24
CA THR A 156 -15.36 -0.82 12.34
C THR A 156 -14.15 -0.06 11.81
N TYR A 157 -13.80 1.05 12.45
CA TYR A 157 -12.81 2.01 11.95
C TYR A 157 -11.72 2.32 12.97
N GLU A 158 -10.50 2.54 12.49
CA GLU A 158 -9.50 3.35 13.18
C GLU A 158 -9.84 4.82 12.90
N LEU A 159 -9.92 5.61 13.96
CA LEU A 159 -10.20 7.03 13.88
C LEU A 159 -8.95 7.80 14.24
N TYR A 160 -8.46 8.63 13.31
CA TYR A 160 -7.31 9.48 13.54
C TYR A 160 -7.73 10.94 13.52
N VAL A 161 -7.56 11.63 14.65
CA VAL A 161 -7.89 13.04 14.82
C VAL A 161 -6.58 13.82 14.90
N ARG A 162 -6.42 14.87 14.10
CA ARG A 162 -5.25 15.75 14.11
C ARG A 162 -5.66 17.23 13.98
N PRO A 163 -4.84 18.18 14.46
CA PRO A 163 -5.11 19.60 14.24
C PRO A 163 -5.10 19.95 12.74
N VAL A 164 -5.89 20.95 12.35
CA VAL A 164 -5.75 21.58 11.03
C VAL A 164 -4.57 22.55 11.08
N SER A 165 -3.68 22.51 10.07
CA SER A 165 -2.36 23.18 10.04
C SER A 165 -2.36 24.72 10.23
N ASN A 166 -3.53 25.36 10.29
CA ASN A 166 -3.71 26.80 10.44
C ASN A 166 -4.50 27.18 11.72
N SER A 167 -4.76 26.22 12.61
CA SER A 167 -5.42 26.50 13.88
C SER A 167 -4.46 27.23 14.82
N ASP A 168 -4.94 28.30 15.45
CA ASP A 168 -4.21 29.01 16.50
C ASP A 168 -3.96 28.03 17.67
N THR A 169 -2.70 27.61 17.81
CA THR A 169 -2.30 26.54 18.73
C THR A 169 -2.48 26.94 20.20
N GLU A 170 -2.53 28.23 20.52
CA GLU A 170 -2.78 28.71 21.89
C GLU A 170 -4.26 28.62 22.25
N ALA A 171 -5.16 28.95 21.31
CA ALA A 171 -6.60 28.85 21.53
C ALA A 171 -7.11 27.40 21.48
N CYS A 172 -6.38 26.54 20.74
CA CYS A 172 -6.77 25.17 20.45
C CYS A 172 -5.56 24.20 20.44
N PRO A 173 -5.09 23.75 21.62
CA PRO A 173 -3.93 22.87 21.74
C PRO A 173 -4.29 21.41 21.45
N VAL A 174 -4.82 21.13 20.25
CA VAL A 174 -5.16 19.75 19.85
C VAL A 174 -3.89 18.95 19.63
N VAL A 175 -3.77 17.85 20.37
CA VAL A 175 -2.75 16.84 20.19
C VAL A 175 -3.37 15.68 19.40
N PRO A 176 -2.68 15.08 18.41
CA PRO A 176 -3.22 13.96 17.65
C PRO A 176 -3.68 12.81 18.53
N VAL A 177 -4.78 12.14 18.13
CA VAL A 177 -5.35 10.98 18.82
C VAL A 177 -5.67 9.90 17.81
N LEU A 178 -5.33 8.66 18.15
CA LEU A 178 -5.74 7.47 17.41
C LEU A 178 -6.69 6.65 18.29
N TYR A 179 -7.94 6.47 17.85
CA TYR A 179 -8.87 5.51 18.43
C TYR A 179 -8.92 4.26 17.56
N ARG A 180 -8.91 3.10 18.20
CA ARG A 180 -8.98 1.81 17.50
C ARG A 180 -10.35 1.19 17.65
N SER A 181 -10.77 0.47 16.61
CA SER A 181 -12.00 -0.33 16.62
C SER A 181 -13.27 0.45 16.97
N VAL A 182 -13.42 1.65 16.44
CA VAL A 182 -14.63 2.48 16.59
C VAL A 182 -15.75 1.91 15.73
N PRO A 183 -16.85 1.39 16.31
CA PRO A 183 -17.97 0.89 15.54
C PRO A 183 -18.80 2.05 14.98
N VAL A 184 -19.13 1.98 13.70
CA VAL A 184 -20.00 2.91 12.99
C VAL A 184 -21.20 2.10 12.50
N PRO A 185 -22.34 2.09 13.23
CA PRO A 185 -23.54 1.40 12.78
C PRO A 185 -24.19 2.13 11.60
N SER A 186 -25.08 1.47 10.88
CA SER A 186 -25.85 2.09 9.79
C SER A 186 -26.78 3.20 10.30
N GLY A 187 -27.02 4.22 9.47
CA GLY A 187 -27.89 5.35 9.77
C GLY A 187 -27.16 6.62 10.25
N VAL A 188 -27.84 7.46 11.03
CA VAL A 188 -27.22 8.68 11.59
C VAL A 188 -26.53 8.31 12.90
N VAL A 189 -25.20 8.50 12.93
CA VAL A 189 -24.36 8.19 14.09
C VAL A 189 -23.95 9.50 14.72
N ASP A 190 -24.39 9.75 15.95
CA ASP A 190 -23.84 10.83 16.78
C ASP A 190 -22.53 10.35 17.41
N LEU A 191 -21.41 10.93 16.98
CA LEU A 191 -20.07 10.60 17.43
C LEU A 191 -19.46 11.81 18.17
N PRO A 192 -19.82 12.03 19.44
CA PRO A 192 -19.17 13.06 20.24
C PRO A 192 -17.73 12.61 20.54
N LEU A 193 -16.76 13.38 20.03
CA LEU A 193 -15.34 13.16 20.29
C LEU A 193 -14.92 14.11 21.42
N THR A 194 -14.62 13.52 22.58
CA THR A 194 -14.01 14.26 23.69
C THR A 194 -12.53 13.95 23.70
N LEU A 195 -11.71 14.91 23.26
CA LEU A 195 -10.27 14.81 23.34
C LEU A 195 -9.86 15.17 24.77
N GLY A 196 -9.35 14.18 25.50
CA GLY A 196 -8.91 14.34 26.88
C GLY A 196 -7.69 15.25 27.01
N GLU A 197 -7.32 15.56 28.25
CA GLU A 197 -6.05 16.23 28.51
C GLU A 197 -4.90 15.28 28.12
N PRO A 198 -3.95 15.72 27.27
CA PRO A 198 -2.86 14.87 26.82
C PRO A 198 -1.94 14.51 27.98
N SER A 199 -1.37 13.31 27.92
CA SER A 199 -0.26 12.92 28.78
C SER A 199 0.96 13.78 28.46
N LYS A 200 1.79 14.04 29.46
CA LYS A 200 3.06 14.76 29.30
C LYS A 200 4.21 13.78 29.40
N LEU A 201 5.15 13.89 28.48
CA LEU A 201 6.37 13.10 28.49
C LEU A 201 7.56 14.07 28.61
N SER A 202 8.30 13.97 29.70
CA SER A 202 9.50 14.77 29.92
C SER A 202 10.68 14.09 29.25
N LEU A 203 11.27 14.77 28.27
CA LEU A 203 12.39 14.25 27.48
C LEU A 203 13.64 15.07 27.77
N SER A 204 14.76 14.40 28.01
CA SER A 204 16.08 14.99 28.07
C SER A 204 17.00 14.31 27.07
N PHE A 205 17.58 15.09 26.16
CA PHE A 205 18.58 14.65 25.18
C PHE A 205 19.92 15.21 25.60
N ILE A 206 20.91 14.34 25.84
CA ILE A 206 22.28 14.77 26.15
C ILE A 206 23.08 14.69 24.86
N ALA A 207 23.45 15.83 24.28
CA ALA A 207 24.23 15.89 23.05
C ALA A 207 25.41 16.86 23.21
N MET A 208 26.64 16.32 23.21
CA MET A 208 27.85 17.12 23.37
C MET A 208 28.44 17.57 22.03
N ASP A 209 28.39 16.70 21.02
CA ASP A 209 29.06 16.91 19.73
C ASP A 209 28.10 17.22 18.57
N VAL A 210 26.79 17.25 18.83
CA VAL A 210 25.76 17.51 17.83
C VAL A 210 24.85 18.63 18.33
N ASP A 211 24.71 19.67 17.52
CA ASP A 211 23.70 20.70 17.74
C ASP A 211 22.33 20.16 17.34
N LEU A 212 21.42 20.09 18.31
CA LEU A 212 20.07 19.61 18.11
C LEU A 212 19.06 20.76 18.01
N GLU A 213 19.50 22.01 18.02
CA GLU A 213 18.61 23.15 17.81
C GLU A 213 17.81 22.99 16.51
N GLY A 214 16.48 23.16 16.60
CA GLY A 214 15.58 23.06 15.46
C GLY A 214 15.19 21.63 15.05
N TRP A 215 15.86 20.59 15.57
CA TRP A 215 15.42 19.20 15.36
C TRP A 215 14.03 18.97 15.96
N ARG A 216 13.25 18.09 15.35
CA ARG A 216 11.85 17.87 15.73
C ARG A 216 11.67 16.56 16.46
N VAL A 217 10.98 16.63 17.58
CA VAL A 217 10.60 15.47 18.39
C VAL A 217 9.11 15.19 18.22
N SER A 218 8.77 13.92 18.10
CA SER A 218 7.38 13.45 18.09
C SER A 218 7.25 12.06 18.70
N VAL A 219 6.03 11.72 19.11
CA VAL A 219 5.62 10.38 19.53
C VAL A 219 4.76 9.80 18.43
N MET A 220 4.95 8.54 18.06
CA MET A 220 4.20 7.85 17.00
C MET A 220 3.75 6.45 17.42
N ASP A 221 2.65 5.98 16.86
CA ASP A 221 2.18 4.61 17.00
C ASP A 221 3.07 3.68 16.15
N SER A 222 3.64 2.64 16.76
CA SER A 222 4.59 1.73 16.08
C SER A 222 3.97 0.90 14.96
N GLU A 223 2.67 0.61 15.04
CA GLU A 223 1.97 -0.24 14.08
C GLU A 223 1.56 0.55 12.84
N SER A 224 0.86 1.67 13.04
CA SER A 224 0.30 2.49 11.97
C SER A 224 1.24 3.59 11.46
N GLY A 225 2.26 3.95 12.25
CA GLY A 225 3.15 5.07 11.96
C GLY A 225 2.51 6.45 12.13
N ARG A 226 1.27 6.53 12.63
CA ARG A 226 0.57 7.80 12.84
C ARG A 226 1.14 8.51 14.07
N LEU A 227 1.22 9.84 14.01
CA LEU A 227 1.69 10.65 15.13
C LEU A 227 0.66 10.62 16.27
N LEU A 228 1.17 10.55 17.50
CA LEU A 228 0.42 10.62 18.75
C LEU A 228 0.71 11.92 19.51
N SER A 229 1.61 12.74 18.99
CA SER A 229 1.94 14.09 19.46
C SER A 229 2.00 15.07 18.30
N ASN A 230 1.97 16.37 18.60
CA ASN A 230 2.46 17.37 17.65
C ASN A 230 3.99 17.26 17.54
N GLU A 231 4.55 17.68 16.41
CA GLU A 231 6.00 17.82 16.28
C GLU A 231 6.44 19.07 17.06
N LEU A 232 7.43 18.92 17.95
CA LEU A 232 8.02 20.03 18.69
C LEU A 232 9.48 20.19 18.28
N ALA A 233 9.88 21.41 17.94
CA ALA A 233 11.27 21.73 17.69
C ALA A 233 12.03 21.90 19.01
N LEU A 234 13.24 21.35 19.08
CA LEU A 234 14.17 21.57 20.18
C LEU A 234 14.64 23.03 20.17
N ALA A 235 14.45 23.71 21.31
CA ALA A 235 15.05 25.01 21.57
C ALA A 235 16.57 24.87 21.81
N PRO A 236 17.34 25.96 21.81
CA PRO A 236 18.75 25.93 22.19
C PRO A 236 18.96 25.21 23.54
N ALA A 237 20.09 24.52 23.68
CA ALA A 237 20.42 23.76 24.89
C ALA A 237 20.23 24.63 26.16
N MET A 238 19.42 24.14 27.10
CA MET A 238 19.07 24.89 28.30
C MET A 238 20.21 24.90 29.33
N LEU A 239 21.12 23.92 29.24
CA LEU A 239 22.18 23.69 30.19
C LEU A 239 23.55 23.74 29.50
N SER A 240 24.57 24.17 30.23
CA SER A 240 25.96 24.24 29.74
C SER A 240 26.59 22.86 29.48
N ASP A 241 25.90 21.77 29.82
CA ASP A 241 26.32 20.39 29.60
C ASP A 241 25.84 19.81 28.26
N GLY A 242 25.15 20.60 27.42
CA GLY A 242 24.61 20.15 26.13
C GLY A 242 23.28 19.41 26.24
N THR A 243 22.58 19.53 27.38
CA THR A 243 21.26 18.91 27.55
C THR A 243 20.15 19.77 26.94
N TYR A 244 19.35 19.14 26.09
CA TYR A 244 18.09 19.66 25.58
C TYR A 244 16.95 19.01 26.35
N ALA A 245 16.12 19.83 27.00
CA ALA A 245 14.96 19.35 27.75
C ALA A 245 13.68 19.90 27.12
N LEU A 246 12.68 19.04 26.97
CA LEU A 246 11.34 19.46 26.56
C LEU A 246 10.28 18.58 27.22
N GLU A 247 9.07 19.10 27.32
CA GLU A 247 7.89 18.34 27.69
C GLU A 247 7.00 18.22 26.46
N ILE A 248 6.76 16.99 25.98
CA ILE A 248 5.91 16.74 24.82
C ILE A 248 4.55 16.23 25.27
N PRO A 249 3.46 16.95 24.93
CA PRO A 249 2.12 16.43 25.14
C PRO A 249 1.80 15.40 24.05
N PHE A 250 1.28 14.24 24.45
CA PHE A 250 0.93 13.15 23.56
C PHE A 250 -0.31 12.40 24.08
N ASN A 251 -1.02 11.69 23.20
CA ASN A 251 -2.13 10.84 23.60
C ASN A 251 -1.76 9.36 23.44
N GLU A 252 -1.94 8.59 24.51
CA GLU A 252 -1.88 7.14 24.42
C GLU A 252 -3.04 6.62 23.56
N VAL A 253 -2.81 5.54 22.81
CA VAL A 253 -3.87 4.88 22.07
C VAL A 253 -4.84 4.21 23.05
N PRO A 254 -6.13 4.60 23.10
CA PRO A 254 -7.07 3.99 24.01
C PRO A 254 -7.18 2.48 23.76
N HIS A 255 -7.12 1.69 24.84
CA HIS A 255 -7.11 0.21 24.80
C HIS A 255 -5.92 -0.42 24.04
N GLY A 256 -4.90 0.37 23.66
CA GLY A 256 -3.64 -0.12 23.12
C GLY A 256 -2.72 -0.71 24.19
N VAL A 257 -1.67 -1.40 23.75
CA VAL A 257 -0.59 -1.82 24.65
C VAL A 257 0.28 -0.59 24.94
N ARG A 258 0.25 -0.12 26.18
CA ARG A 258 1.09 1.00 26.64
C ARG A 258 2.56 0.73 26.40
N GLY A 259 3.31 1.77 26.07
CA GLY A 259 4.76 1.73 25.92
C GLY A 259 5.22 1.32 24.52
N LYS A 260 4.32 0.85 23.65
CA LYS A 260 4.67 0.53 22.25
C LYS A 260 4.81 1.76 21.35
N GLU A 261 4.67 2.95 21.89
CA GLU A 261 4.91 4.17 21.15
C GLU A 261 6.40 4.32 20.82
N LEU A 262 6.69 4.89 19.65
CA LEU A 262 8.04 5.25 19.27
C LEU A 262 8.25 6.74 19.48
N ILE A 263 9.43 7.09 19.96
CA ILE A 263 9.89 8.47 20.02
C ILE A 263 10.77 8.70 18.82
N GLN A 264 10.44 9.72 18.05
CA GLN A 264 11.14 10.08 16.83
C GLN A 264 11.81 11.44 17.00
N LEU A 265 13.12 11.48 16.76
CA LEU A 265 13.90 12.70 16.65
C LEU A 265 14.35 12.86 15.18
N ARG A 266 13.75 13.82 14.47
CA ARG A 266 13.96 14.07 13.05
C ARG A 266 14.77 15.34 12.84
N PRO A 267 15.78 15.35 11.94
CA PRO A 267 16.51 16.57 11.62
C PRO A 267 15.64 17.59 10.88
N PRO A 268 16.03 18.88 10.91
CA PRO A 268 15.50 19.89 9.99
C PRO A 268 15.65 19.48 8.52
N ALA A 269 14.79 20.01 7.64
CA ALA A 269 14.77 19.63 6.22
C ALA A 269 16.06 19.98 5.44
N ASP A 270 16.84 20.94 5.94
CA ASP A 270 18.13 21.38 5.40
C ASP A 270 19.34 20.67 6.03
N VAL A 271 19.11 19.83 7.05
CA VAL A 271 20.15 19.05 7.73
C VAL A 271 20.08 17.61 7.24
N VAL A 272 21.15 17.15 6.59
CA VAL A 272 21.29 15.73 6.26
C VAL A 272 21.74 15.01 7.51
N ALA A 273 20.86 14.18 8.08
CA ALA A 273 21.14 13.33 9.23
C ALA A 273 20.08 12.22 9.29
N PRO A 274 20.31 11.11 10.01
CA PRO A 274 19.28 10.11 10.19
C PRO A 274 18.19 10.59 11.16
N THR A 275 17.00 10.05 10.98
CA THR A 275 15.95 10.10 11.99
C THR A 275 16.25 9.06 13.05
N VAL A 276 16.30 9.47 14.31
CA VAL A 276 16.56 8.57 15.43
C VAL A 276 15.24 8.12 16.05
N LEU A 277 15.14 6.84 16.37
CA LEU A 277 13.95 6.17 16.87
C LEU A 277 14.26 5.43 18.17
N TRP A 278 13.37 5.56 19.15
CA TRP A 278 13.41 4.77 20.38
C TRP A 278 12.05 4.16 20.69
N ASN A 279 12.06 2.95 21.26
CA ASN A 279 10.87 2.36 21.84
C ASN A 279 10.67 2.89 23.27
N ARG A 280 9.51 3.49 23.55
CA ARG A 280 9.20 4.09 24.86
C ARG A 280 9.26 3.07 25.99
N GLU A 281 8.78 1.85 25.79
CA GLU A 281 8.81 0.77 26.79
C GLU A 281 10.24 0.50 27.29
N GLY A 282 11.24 0.60 26.40
CA GLY A 282 12.65 0.39 26.76
C GLY A 282 13.26 1.55 27.57
N LEU A 283 12.69 2.75 27.48
CA LEU A 283 13.20 3.95 28.14
C LEU A 283 12.51 4.21 29.50
N GLU A 284 11.24 3.84 29.66
CA GLU A 284 10.45 4.07 30.89
C GLU A 284 10.69 3.04 32.02
N VAL A 285 11.64 2.12 31.88
CA VAL A 285 11.87 1.01 32.82
C VAL A 285 12.06 1.48 34.27
N PHE A 286 12.64 2.67 34.47
CA PHE A 286 13.01 3.19 35.78
C PHE A 286 12.15 4.37 36.26
N SER A 287 11.63 5.18 35.32
CA SER A 287 10.85 6.39 35.63
C SER A 287 9.72 6.56 34.59
N PRO A 288 8.47 6.17 34.91
CA PRO A 288 7.34 6.38 34.01
C PRO A 288 7.16 7.88 33.69
N GLY A 289 7.05 8.23 32.41
CA GLY A 289 6.85 9.61 31.96
C GLY A 289 8.11 10.48 31.87
N GLU A 290 9.29 9.96 32.24
CA GLU A 290 10.57 10.66 32.12
C GLU A 290 11.57 9.83 31.32
N LEU A 291 12.14 10.42 30.27
CA LEU A 291 13.07 9.73 29.38
C LEU A 291 14.34 10.52 29.18
N SER A 292 15.46 9.86 29.46
CA SER A 292 16.79 10.39 29.18
C SER A 292 17.42 9.61 28.03
N MET A 293 17.72 10.33 26.95
CA MET A 293 18.37 9.80 25.76
C MET A 293 19.78 10.38 25.68
N ASP A 294 20.78 9.51 25.80
CA ASP A 294 22.18 9.89 25.68
C ASP A 294 22.64 9.78 24.23
N LEU A 295 22.77 10.94 23.57
CA LEU A 295 23.29 11.09 22.22
C LEU A 295 24.78 11.44 22.20
N SER A 296 25.46 11.49 23.35
CA SER A 296 26.90 11.77 23.41
C SER A 296 27.75 10.69 22.73
N LYS A 297 27.20 9.48 22.60
CA LYS A 297 27.83 8.37 21.87
C LYS A 297 27.39 8.31 20.41
N VAL A 298 26.42 9.14 20.02
CA VAL A 298 25.91 9.16 18.66
C VAL A 298 26.76 10.10 17.82
N SER A 299 27.47 9.51 16.86
CA SER A 299 28.27 10.26 15.89
C SER A 299 27.75 9.98 14.49
N PHE A 300 27.21 11.01 13.83
CA PHE A 300 26.79 10.92 12.44
C PHE A 300 27.96 11.28 11.54
N GLU A 301 28.90 10.35 11.41
CA GLU A 301 29.92 10.50 10.38
C GLU A 301 29.26 10.42 9.00
N MET A 302 29.74 11.28 8.11
CA MET A 302 29.23 11.39 6.74
C MET A 302 30.25 10.84 5.76
N GLY A 303 29.76 10.05 4.81
CA GLY A 303 30.53 9.55 3.68
C GLY A 303 30.07 10.14 2.36
N SER A 304 30.72 9.65 1.31
CA SER A 304 30.26 9.80 -0.06
C SER A 304 30.29 8.45 -0.75
N TYR A 305 29.36 8.27 -1.68
CA TYR A 305 29.26 7.06 -2.48
C TYR A 305 29.04 7.45 -3.93
N SER A 306 29.92 6.99 -4.82
CA SER A 306 29.80 7.20 -6.26
C SER A 306 30.03 5.91 -7.03
N GLY A 307 29.38 5.82 -8.18
CA GLY A 307 29.40 4.60 -8.97
C GLY A 307 28.84 4.79 -10.36
N PHE A 308 28.71 3.66 -11.04
CA PHE A 308 28.16 3.57 -12.39
C PHE A 308 27.05 2.53 -12.44
N ILE A 309 26.01 2.78 -13.22
CA ILE A 309 24.96 1.83 -13.55
C ILE A 309 25.22 1.28 -14.95
N GLU A 310 25.44 -0.02 -15.03
CA GLU A 310 25.71 -0.71 -16.28
C GLU A 310 24.61 -1.73 -16.60
N GLY A 311 24.07 -1.69 -17.81
CA GLY A 311 23.25 -2.74 -18.39
C GLY A 311 24.11 -3.82 -19.09
N PRO A 312 23.47 -4.80 -19.75
CA PRO A 312 24.17 -5.84 -20.49
C PRO A 312 25.21 -5.27 -21.46
N ASN A 313 26.32 -6.00 -21.63
CA ASN A 313 27.48 -5.58 -22.43
C ASN A 313 28.17 -4.28 -21.96
N ARG A 314 28.03 -3.94 -20.67
CA ARG A 314 28.59 -2.71 -20.06
C ARG A 314 28.07 -1.43 -20.72
N SER A 315 26.83 -1.46 -21.19
CA SER A 315 26.14 -0.25 -21.64
C SER A 315 25.85 0.61 -20.42
N GLN A 316 26.17 1.90 -20.46
CA GLN A 316 25.83 2.81 -19.37
C GLN A 316 24.34 3.15 -19.40
N GLN A 317 23.72 3.32 -18.24
CA GLN A 317 22.26 3.43 -18.12
C GLN A 317 21.85 4.51 -17.11
N ALA A 318 20.89 5.34 -17.49
CA ALA A 318 20.20 6.19 -16.52
C ALA A 318 19.36 5.33 -15.57
N ALA A 319 19.24 5.75 -14.31
CA ALA A 319 18.40 5.09 -13.31
C ALA A 319 18.18 5.98 -12.08
N THR A 320 17.06 5.77 -11.39
CA THR A 320 16.83 6.34 -10.07
C THR A 320 17.29 5.34 -9.01
N LEU A 321 18.09 5.79 -8.05
CA LEU A 321 18.55 5.01 -6.92
C LEU A 321 17.87 5.50 -5.64
N THR A 322 17.26 4.59 -4.89
CA THR A 322 16.72 4.88 -3.55
C THR A 322 17.54 4.13 -2.52
N PHE A 323 18.23 4.87 -1.66
CA PHE A 323 19.02 4.35 -0.55
C PHE A 323 18.13 4.33 0.68
N THR A 324 18.06 3.18 1.35
CA THR A 324 17.35 3.03 2.61
C THR A 324 18.29 2.34 3.59
N SER A 325 18.53 2.97 4.74
CA SER A 325 19.43 2.42 5.76
C SER A 325 18.88 1.10 6.29
N VAL A 326 19.74 0.09 6.31
CA VAL A 326 19.52 -1.17 7.04
C VAL A 326 20.16 -1.09 8.42
N SER A 327 21.35 -0.49 8.48
CA SER A 327 22.05 -0.14 9.71
C SER A 327 22.83 1.15 9.51
N LEU A 328 23.02 1.91 10.57
CA LEU A 328 23.80 3.14 10.58
C LEU A 328 24.93 3.02 11.58
N ASP A 329 26.13 3.42 11.16
CA ASP A 329 27.29 3.44 12.04
C ASP A 329 27.17 4.59 13.04
N GLY A 330 27.83 4.43 14.18
CA GLY A 330 27.86 5.47 15.22
C GLY A 330 26.57 5.60 16.03
N LEU A 331 25.56 4.75 15.81
CA LEU A 331 24.43 4.63 16.73
C LEU A 331 24.81 3.77 17.95
N GLY A 332 24.44 4.20 19.14
CA GLY A 332 24.63 3.43 20.37
C GLY A 332 23.76 2.16 20.42
N GLU A 333 24.12 1.19 21.28
CA GLU A 333 23.28 0.01 21.50
C GLU A 333 21.86 0.39 21.94
N GLY A 334 20.85 -0.21 21.29
CA GLY A 334 19.43 0.07 21.57
C GLY A 334 18.89 1.36 20.96
N VAL A 335 19.73 2.14 20.26
CA VAL A 335 19.30 3.31 19.47
C VAL A 335 19.08 2.85 18.03
N LEU A 336 17.90 3.14 17.50
CA LEU A 336 17.57 2.83 16.12
C LEU A 336 17.62 4.10 15.29
N GLY A 337 17.99 3.97 14.04
CA GLY A 337 18.00 5.10 13.12
C GLY A 337 17.51 4.68 11.75
N SER A 338 16.84 5.61 11.09
CA SER A 338 16.40 5.48 9.72
C SER A 338 16.90 6.64 8.89
N PHE A 339 17.39 6.34 7.70
CA PHE A 339 17.78 7.32 6.71
C PHE A 339 17.34 6.82 5.35
N SER A 340 16.74 7.69 4.56
CA SER A 340 16.44 7.41 3.17
C SER A 340 16.71 8.64 2.32
N THR A 341 17.26 8.41 1.14
CA THR A 341 17.58 9.44 0.17
C THR A 341 17.59 8.87 -1.23
N THR A 342 17.45 9.73 -2.23
CA THR A 342 17.45 9.36 -3.64
C THR A 342 18.63 9.99 -4.37
N ALA A 343 19.17 9.28 -5.35
CA ALA A 343 20.13 9.80 -6.30
C ALA A 343 19.71 9.42 -7.72
N GLU A 344 20.14 10.19 -8.71
CA GLU A 344 19.91 9.89 -10.12
C GLU A 344 21.24 9.55 -10.79
N ALA A 345 21.25 8.44 -11.54
CA ALA A 345 22.28 8.15 -12.52
C ALA A 345 21.91 8.76 -13.85
N ASP A 346 22.85 9.49 -14.47
CA ASP A 346 22.64 10.11 -15.76
C ASP A 346 22.77 9.12 -16.93
N GLU A 347 22.66 9.60 -18.17
CA GLU A 347 22.81 8.77 -19.37
C GLU A 347 24.20 8.11 -19.50
N SER A 348 25.22 8.64 -18.80
CA SER A 348 26.55 8.03 -18.71
C SER A 348 26.63 6.97 -17.61
N GLY A 349 25.51 6.68 -16.94
CA GLY A 349 25.39 5.73 -15.84
C GLY A 349 26.00 6.24 -14.54
N ALA A 350 26.64 7.41 -14.54
CA ALA A 350 27.34 7.94 -13.39
C ALA A 350 26.34 8.50 -12.38
N PHE A 351 26.55 8.18 -11.11
CA PHE A 351 25.87 8.82 -9.99
C PHE A 351 26.85 9.11 -8.86
N SER A 352 26.54 10.12 -8.05
CA SER A 352 27.29 10.45 -6.86
C SER A 352 26.35 10.99 -5.81
N ILE A 353 26.51 10.50 -4.58
CA ILE A 353 25.85 11.06 -3.40
C ILE A 353 26.92 11.50 -2.41
N GLU A 354 26.78 12.75 -1.96
CA GLU A 354 27.64 13.34 -0.94
C GLU A 354 26.86 13.48 0.36
N SER A 355 27.58 13.47 1.48
CA SER A 355 26.99 13.71 2.81
C SER A 355 25.93 12.69 3.22
N ILE A 356 26.13 11.41 2.90
CA ILE A 356 25.26 10.31 3.35
C ILE A 356 25.83 9.71 4.65
N PRO A 357 25.01 9.44 5.69
CA PRO A 357 25.52 8.82 6.92
C PRO A 357 26.23 7.48 6.66
N LEU A 358 27.26 7.17 7.44
CA LEU A 358 27.94 5.88 7.34
C LEU A 358 27.03 4.72 7.78
N GLY A 359 27.23 3.55 7.19
CA GLY A 359 26.45 2.34 7.51
C GLY A 359 26.14 1.47 6.29
N THR A 360 25.21 0.54 6.47
CA THR A 360 24.76 -0.40 5.43
C THR A 360 23.41 0.04 4.88
N TYR A 361 23.31 0.07 3.56
CA TYR A 361 22.13 0.52 2.84
C TYR A 361 21.62 -0.56 1.89
N ARG A 362 20.30 -0.69 1.86
CA ARG A 362 19.56 -1.33 0.79
C ARG A 362 19.34 -0.28 -0.30
N VAL A 363 19.84 -0.54 -1.49
CA VAL A 363 19.75 0.38 -2.63
C VAL A 363 18.87 -0.25 -3.70
N GLN A 364 17.70 0.36 -3.90
CA GLN A 364 16.81 0.01 -4.99
C GLN A 364 17.17 0.85 -6.22
N VAL A 365 17.60 0.18 -7.28
CA VAL A 365 17.93 0.81 -8.56
C VAL A 365 16.79 0.55 -9.53
N THR A 366 16.16 1.62 -10.00
CA THR A 366 15.02 1.58 -10.91
C THR A 366 15.40 2.26 -12.23
N PRO A 367 15.66 1.50 -13.31
CA PRO A 367 15.92 2.08 -14.62
C PRO A 367 14.62 2.61 -15.25
N PRO A 368 14.70 3.52 -16.25
CA PRO A 368 13.55 3.95 -17.05
C PRO A 368 12.76 2.77 -17.61
N GLU A 369 11.43 2.90 -17.72
CA GLU A 369 10.57 1.80 -18.16
C GLU A 369 10.89 1.28 -19.56
N ASP A 370 11.35 2.16 -20.45
CA ASP A 370 11.69 1.89 -21.84
C ASP A 370 13.11 1.30 -22.04
N SER A 371 13.93 1.24 -20.99
CA SER A 371 15.28 0.67 -21.04
C SER A 371 15.29 -0.85 -21.31
N GLY A 372 14.18 -1.55 -21.05
CA GLY A 372 14.12 -3.02 -21.06
C GLY A 372 14.89 -3.68 -19.90
N LEU A 373 15.38 -2.90 -18.93
CA LEU A 373 16.14 -3.39 -17.79
C LEU A 373 15.26 -3.59 -16.54
N GLY A 374 15.60 -4.63 -15.78
CA GLY A 374 14.94 -4.96 -14.52
C GLY A 374 15.39 -4.04 -13.39
N ALA A 375 14.46 -3.68 -12.51
CA ALA A 375 14.82 -3.06 -11.24
C ALA A 375 15.57 -4.08 -10.38
N ARG A 376 16.53 -3.58 -9.61
CA ARG A 376 17.42 -4.42 -8.81
C ARG A 376 17.59 -3.84 -7.43
N GLU A 377 17.68 -4.72 -6.44
CA GLU A 377 18.10 -4.38 -5.10
C GLU A 377 19.53 -4.87 -4.85
N VAL A 378 20.35 -4.03 -4.24
CA VAL A 378 21.69 -4.37 -3.78
C VAL A 378 21.93 -3.83 -2.39
N GLU A 379 22.75 -4.54 -1.61
CA GLU A 379 23.25 -4.03 -0.34
C GLU A 379 24.61 -3.37 -0.57
N ILE A 380 24.79 -2.16 -0.05
CA ILE A 380 26.05 -1.42 -0.09
C ILE A 380 26.45 -1.01 1.32
N SER A 381 27.74 -0.78 1.55
CA SER A 381 28.23 -0.20 2.80
C SER A 381 28.93 1.12 2.51
N VAL A 382 28.53 2.20 3.16
CA VAL A 382 29.17 3.52 3.04
C VAL A 382 30.21 3.65 4.16
N THR A 383 31.45 4.00 3.81
CA THR A 383 32.58 4.11 4.77
C THR A 383 33.29 5.47 4.68
N PRO A 384 34.09 5.88 5.70
CA PRO A 384 34.65 7.23 5.77
C PRO A 384 35.61 7.58 4.63
N LYS A 385 36.24 6.58 3.99
CA LYS A 385 37.24 6.80 2.94
C LYS A 385 36.65 7.26 1.61
N GLY A 386 35.31 7.37 1.53
CA GLY A 386 34.59 7.49 0.28
C GLY A 386 34.70 6.19 -0.52
N GLN A 387 33.59 5.76 -1.11
CA GLN A 387 33.61 4.64 -2.05
C GLN A 387 33.27 5.18 -3.43
N GLY A 388 34.14 4.92 -4.38
CA GLY A 388 34.00 5.38 -5.75
C GLY A 388 34.32 4.26 -6.74
N GLY A 389 33.66 4.29 -7.89
CA GLY A 389 33.87 3.32 -8.96
C GLY A 389 33.17 1.98 -8.76
N SER A 390 32.21 1.90 -7.83
CA SER A 390 31.33 0.74 -7.74
C SER A 390 30.42 0.68 -8.96
N THR A 391 30.39 -0.46 -9.65
CA THR A 391 29.46 -0.69 -10.76
C THR A 391 28.30 -1.52 -10.27
N ILE A 392 27.06 -1.01 -10.42
CA ILE A 392 25.84 -1.79 -10.22
C ILE A 392 25.38 -2.28 -11.58
N GLN A 393 25.47 -3.59 -11.77
CA GLN A 393 25.02 -4.24 -13.01
C GLN A 393 23.50 -4.45 -12.97
N LEU A 394 22.78 -3.86 -13.90
CA LEU A 394 21.39 -4.19 -14.18
C LEU A 394 21.32 -5.36 -15.16
N GLU A 395 20.31 -6.19 -14.96
CA GLU A 395 19.96 -7.28 -15.85
C GLU A 395 18.78 -6.87 -16.72
N ALA A 396 18.62 -7.51 -17.89
CA ALA A 396 17.41 -7.33 -18.68
C ALA A 396 16.20 -7.81 -17.87
N ARG A 397 15.03 -7.21 -18.11
CA ARG A 397 13.78 -7.77 -17.60
C ARG A 397 13.64 -9.22 -18.06
N THR A 398 13.04 -10.03 -17.22
CA THR A 398 12.82 -11.43 -17.52
C THR A 398 11.53 -11.54 -18.34
N PRO A 399 11.59 -12.03 -19.59
CA PRO A 399 10.42 -12.10 -20.46
C PRO A 399 9.53 -13.27 -20.02
N ILE A 400 8.42 -13.02 -19.34
CA ILE A 400 7.42 -14.02 -18.98
C ILE A 400 6.54 -14.30 -20.20
N ALA A 401 6.82 -15.40 -20.90
CA ALA A 401 6.07 -15.82 -22.06
C ALA A 401 5.13 -16.99 -21.75
N GLY A 402 3.98 -17.04 -22.43
CA GLY A 402 3.04 -18.14 -22.36
C GLY A 402 1.99 -18.06 -23.47
N SER A 403 1.07 -19.02 -23.47
CA SER A 403 -0.15 -18.94 -24.28
C SER A 403 -1.37 -19.23 -23.43
N VAL A 404 -2.49 -18.60 -23.76
CA VAL A 404 -3.76 -18.78 -23.06
C VAL A 404 -4.74 -19.50 -23.98
N VAL A 405 -5.30 -20.59 -23.49
CA VAL A 405 -6.35 -21.36 -24.17
C VAL A 405 -7.57 -21.52 -23.27
N PHE A 406 -8.75 -21.72 -23.85
CA PHE A 406 -9.95 -22.07 -23.11
C PHE A 406 -10.10 -23.60 -23.03
N ASP A 407 -10.51 -24.11 -21.88
CA ASP A 407 -10.80 -25.53 -21.64
C ASP A 407 -12.08 -25.97 -22.38
N GLN A 408 -11.94 -26.16 -23.68
CA GLN A 408 -12.99 -26.58 -24.60
C GLN A 408 -12.39 -27.53 -25.64
N PRO A 409 -13.16 -28.46 -26.24
CA PRO A 409 -12.71 -29.23 -27.39
C PRO A 409 -12.00 -28.36 -28.45
N GLY A 410 -10.75 -28.75 -28.77
CA GLY A 410 -9.89 -27.99 -29.68
C GLY A 410 -9.04 -26.88 -29.02
N SER A 411 -9.24 -26.63 -27.73
CA SER A 411 -8.49 -25.66 -26.90
C SER A 411 -8.30 -24.31 -27.60
N PRO A 412 -9.40 -23.61 -27.96
CA PRO A 412 -9.29 -22.39 -28.72
C PRO A 412 -8.46 -21.36 -27.96
N ALA A 413 -7.61 -20.65 -28.69
CA ALA A 413 -6.81 -19.56 -28.15
C ALA A 413 -7.73 -18.46 -27.57
N VAL A 414 -7.34 -17.91 -26.42
CA VAL A 414 -8.01 -16.76 -25.84
C VAL A 414 -7.29 -15.51 -26.34
N SER A 415 -7.90 -14.78 -27.27
CA SER A 415 -7.35 -13.54 -27.84
C SER A 415 -7.88 -12.31 -27.12
N GLY A 416 -7.09 -11.24 -27.09
CA GLY A 416 -7.46 -9.95 -26.48
C GLY A 416 -7.58 -9.93 -24.95
N ALA A 417 -7.27 -11.01 -24.25
CA ALA A 417 -7.22 -11.02 -22.78
C ALA A 417 -6.05 -10.17 -22.26
N ALA A 418 -6.33 -9.36 -21.24
CA ALA A 418 -5.30 -8.61 -20.53
C ALA A 418 -4.54 -9.55 -19.59
N VAL A 419 -3.22 -9.59 -19.72
CA VAL A 419 -2.34 -10.33 -18.83
C VAL A 419 -1.59 -9.33 -17.98
N GLN A 420 -1.61 -9.52 -16.67
CA GLN A 420 -0.93 -8.66 -15.71
C GLN A 420 -0.09 -9.51 -14.77
N ALA A 421 1.13 -9.05 -14.49
CA ALA A 421 1.97 -9.53 -13.42
C ALA A 421 2.10 -8.39 -12.40
N VAL A 422 1.52 -8.56 -11.22
CA VAL A 422 1.58 -7.59 -10.13
C VAL A 422 2.37 -8.19 -8.97
N ALA A 423 3.18 -7.38 -8.27
CA ALA A 423 3.89 -7.85 -7.10
C ALA A 423 2.94 -8.52 -6.10
N SER A 424 3.32 -9.69 -5.58
CA SER A 424 2.43 -10.42 -4.69
C SER A 424 2.20 -9.67 -3.39
N ALA A 425 0.93 -9.50 -3.01
CA ALA A 425 0.54 -8.75 -1.81
C ALA A 425 1.09 -9.33 -0.49
N ARG A 426 1.60 -10.58 -0.51
CA ARG A 426 2.30 -11.16 0.66
C ARG A 426 3.58 -10.43 1.03
N GLN A 427 4.14 -9.65 0.09
CA GLN A 427 5.35 -8.87 0.34
C GLN A 427 5.04 -7.54 1.05
N SER A 428 3.80 -7.07 1.15
CA SER A 428 3.51 -5.69 1.59
C SER A 428 3.00 -5.53 3.04
N SER A 429 2.80 -6.61 3.80
CA SER A 429 2.32 -6.50 5.19
C SER A 429 3.49 -6.31 6.18
N ILE A 430 3.97 -5.07 6.31
CA ILE A 430 5.02 -4.70 7.26
C ILE A 430 4.55 -3.50 8.07
N ASP A 431 4.78 -3.53 9.38
CA ASP A 431 4.45 -2.42 10.27
C ASP A 431 5.33 -1.19 9.97
N ALA A 432 4.84 -0.01 10.34
CA ALA A 432 5.52 1.25 10.01
C ALA A 432 6.94 1.33 10.60
N PHE A 433 7.18 0.66 11.72
CA PHE A 433 8.48 0.63 12.36
C PHE A 433 9.51 -0.14 11.54
N LYS A 434 9.21 -1.38 11.14
CA LYS A 434 10.07 -2.18 10.26
C LYS A 434 10.28 -1.52 8.90
N LEU A 435 9.24 -0.86 8.37
CA LEU A 435 9.36 -0.05 7.17
C LEU A 435 10.39 1.07 7.36
N ALA A 436 10.34 1.79 8.49
CA ALA A 436 11.33 2.83 8.82
C ALA A 436 12.75 2.26 8.93
N LEU A 437 12.93 1.03 9.40
CA LEU A 437 14.23 0.36 9.51
C LEU A 437 14.73 -0.26 8.19
N GLY A 438 14.08 0.01 7.06
CA GLY A 438 14.52 -0.52 5.76
C GLY A 438 14.31 -2.03 5.59
N GLU A 439 13.42 -2.63 6.38
CA GLU A 439 13.05 -4.05 6.28
C GLU A 439 11.95 -4.32 5.24
N ALA A 440 11.51 -3.30 4.51
CA ALA A 440 10.57 -3.49 3.40
C ALA A 440 11.20 -4.40 2.33
N PRO A 441 10.50 -5.45 1.87
CA PRO A 441 10.99 -6.27 0.79
C PRO A 441 10.91 -5.48 -0.50
N PHE A 442 11.80 -5.84 -1.41
CA PHE A 442 11.74 -5.39 -2.78
C PHE A 442 10.36 -5.71 -3.40
N VAL A 443 9.68 -4.67 -3.87
CA VAL A 443 8.41 -4.78 -4.60
C VAL A 443 8.72 -4.63 -6.09
N PRO A 444 8.64 -5.73 -6.88
CA PRO A 444 8.91 -5.64 -8.30
C PRO A 444 7.85 -4.79 -9.02
N ARG A 445 8.24 -4.10 -10.11
CA ARG A 445 7.30 -3.29 -10.88
C ARG A 445 6.28 -4.17 -11.59
N ALA A 446 5.04 -3.71 -11.62
CA ALA A 446 4.00 -4.39 -12.37
C ALA A 446 4.30 -4.39 -13.87
N SER A 447 3.88 -5.45 -14.56
CA SER A 447 4.00 -5.59 -16.01
C SER A 447 2.67 -6.04 -16.59
N SER A 448 2.32 -5.56 -17.78
CA SER A 448 1.05 -5.88 -18.41
C SER A 448 1.15 -5.97 -19.93
N GLY A 449 0.29 -6.78 -20.53
CA GLY A 449 0.19 -6.96 -21.97
C GLY A 449 -1.15 -7.57 -22.37
N LEU A 450 -1.30 -7.88 -23.66
CA LEU A 450 -2.47 -8.54 -24.22
C LEU A 450 -2.07 -9.86 -24.85
N THR A 451 -2.96 -10.85 -24.82
CA THR A 451 -2.84 -12.06 -25.62
C THR A 451 -3.12 -11.76 -27.09
N GLY A 452 -2.25 -12.22 -27.99
CA GLY A 452 -2.47 -12.12 -29.44
C GLY A 452 -3.52 -13.11 -29.97
N PRO A 453 -3.73 -13.19 -31.31
CA PRO A 453 -4.71 -14.09 -31.93
C PRO A 453 -4.48 -15.58 -31.67
N SER A 454 -3.24 -15.99 -31.40
CA SER A 454 -2.87 -17.36 -31.00
C SER A 454 -2.96 -17.60 -29.49
N GLY A 455 -3.41 -16.61 -28.71
CA GLY A 455 -3.41 -16.65 -27.25
C GLY A 455 -2.03 -16.41 -26.63
N ALA A 456 -0.98 -16.29 -27.44
CA ALA A 456 0.37 -16.03 -26.98
C ALA A 456 0.51 -14.62 -26.39
N PHE A 457 1.33 -14.50 -25.33
CA PHE A 457 1.70 -13.23 -24.72
C PHE A 457 3.15 -13.29 -24.23
N THR A 458 3.74 -12.11 -24.07
CA THR A 458 5.04 -11.91 -23.40
C THR A 458 4.92 -10.68 -22.51
N LEU A 459 5.35 -10.78 -21.25
CA LEU A 459 5.48 -9.67 -20.32
C LEU A 459 6.95 -9.46 -19.99
N GLU A 460 7.38 -8.21 -19.82
CA GLU A 460 8.73 -7.90 -19.33
C GLU A 460 8.65 -7.58 -17.85
N ALA A 461 9.14 -8.48 -17.00
CA ALA A 461 9.01 -8.37 -15.54
C ALA A 461 10.37 -8.22 -14.84
N ASP A 462 10.38 -7.48 -13.74
CA ASP A 462 11.53 -7.47 -12.83
C ASP A 462 11.69 -8.86 -12.18
N PRO A 463 12.88 -9.25 -11.70
CA PRO A 463 13.03 -10.44 -10.86
C PRO A 463 12.21 -10.29 -9.57
N GLY A 464 11.44 -11.32 -9.20
CA GLY A 464 10.61 -11.24 -7.99
C GLY A 464 9.50 -12.28 -7.96
N VAL A 465 8.53 -12.04 -7.07
CA VAL A 465 7.34 -12.89 -6.91
C VAL A 465 6.12 -12.09 -7.33
N PHE A 466 5.40 -12.61 -8.31
CA PHE A 466 4.23 -11.97 -8.88
C PHE A 466 2.99 -12.82 -8.68
N ASP A 467 1.86 -12.14 -8.60
CA ASP A 467 0.60 -12.74 -8.93
C ASP A 467 0.28 -12.44 -10.40
N ILE A 468 0.09 -13.49 -11.20
CA ILE A 468 -0.19 -13.37 -12.63
C ILE A 468 -1.67 -13.60 -12.86
N SER A 469 -2.34 -12.61 -13.44
CA SER A 469 -3.75 -12.70 -13.79
C SER A 469 -3.95 -12.55 -15.29
N VAL A 470 -4.78 -13.42 -15.87
CA VAL A 470 -5.34 -13.29 -17.21
C VAL A 470 -6.79 -12.88 -17.06
N ARG A 471 -7.12 -11.70 -17.56
CA ARG A 471 -8.46 -11.09 -17.57
C ARG A 471 -9.00 -11.10 -18.99
N PRO A 472 -9.89 -12.04 -19.34
CA PRO A 472 -10.60 -12.01 -20.61
C PRO A 472 -11.40 -10.70 -20.78
N PRO A 473 -11.68 -10.31 -22.04
CA PRO A 473 -12.52 -9.15 -22.33
C PRO A 473 -13.89 -9.25 -21.64
N VAL A 474 -14.42 -8.10 -21.21
CA VAL A 474 -15.76 -8.04 -20.60
C VAL A 474 -16.78 -8.57 -21.59
N GLY A 475 -17.72 -9.41 -21.12
CA GLY A 475 -18.74 -10.04 -21.97
C GLY A 475 -18.32 -11.34 -22.66
N SER A 476 -17.05 -11.78 -22.54
CA SER A 476 -16.59 -13.08 -23.07
C SER A 476 -17.19 -14.30 -22.34
N ASN A 477 -17.83 -14.11 -21.19
CA ASN A 477 -18.30 -15.18 -20.29
C ASN A 477 -17.19 -16.16 -19.86
N LEU A 478 -15.94 -15.73 -19.92
CA LEU A 478 -14.78 -16.47 -19.41
C LEU A 478 -14.42 -15.96 -18.00
N PRO A 479 -14.05 -16.85 -17.06
CA PRO A 479 -13.55 -16.42 -15.76
C PRO A 479 -12.14 -15.86 -15.88
N TRP A 480 -11.69 -15.14 -14.86
CA TRP A 480 -10.28 -14.79 -14.78
C TRP A 480 -9.47 -16.05 -14.45
N LEU A 481 -8.27 -16.15 -14.99
CA LEU A 481 -7.28 -17.12 -14.56
C LEU A 481 -6.24 -16.41 -13.73
N VAL A 482 -5.97 -16.93 -12.54
CA VAL A 482 -5.02 -16.32 -11.60
C VAL A 482 -4.04 -17.37 -11.11
N ARG A 483 -2.75 -17.05 -11.23
CA ARG A 483 -1.62 -17.83 -10.73
C ARG A 483 -0.89 -17.01 -9.66
N PRO A 484 -1.19 -17.24 -8.37
CA PRO A 484 -0.53 -16.52 -7.29
C PRO A 484 0.90 -17.04 -7.07
N ASN A 485 1.77 -16.20 -6.52
CA ASN A 485 3.14 -16.52 -6.12
C ASN A 485 4.02 -17.13 -7.23
N VAL A 486 3.89 -16.64 -8.47
CA VAL A 486 4.80 -16.99 -9.54
C VAL A 486 6.15 -16.31 -9.30
N THR A 487 7.13 -17.10 -8.88
CA THR A 487 8.53 -16.65 -8.86
C THR A 487 9.03 -16.52 -10.29
N VAL A 488 9.63 -15.39 -10.61
CA VAL A 488 10.27 -15.11 -11.90
C VAL A 488 11.78 -15.24 -11.68
N PRO A 489 12.37 -16.43 -11.92
CA PRO A 489 13.80 -16.64 -11.79
C PRO A 489 14.56 -16.22 -13.04
N VAL A 490 15.87 -16.04 -12.87
CA VAL A 490 16.84 -15.98 -13.97
C VAL A 490 17.59 -17.33 -14.00
N PRO A 491 17.49 -18.16 -15.06
CA PRO A 491 16.76 -17.99 -16.33
C PRO A 491 15.29 -18.47 -16.30
N ASN A 492 14.47 -17.94 -17.20
CA ASN A 492 13.04 -18.20 -17.25
C ASN A 492 12.66 -19.53 -17.93
N ASN A 493 11.69 -20.25 -17.36
CA ASN A 493 11.10 -21.46 -17.94
C ASN A 493 9.79 -21.20 -18.71
N GLY A 494 9.33 -19.95 -18.82
CA GLY A 494 8.02 -19.61 -19.37
C GLY A 494 6.88 -20.14 -18.50
N LEU A 495 5.66 -19.70 -18.79
CA LEU A 495 4.45 -20.19 -18.11
C LEU A 495 3.80 -21.38 -18.81
N GLY A 496 4.32 -21.76 -19.98
CA GLY A 496 3.73 -22.78 -20.84
C GLY A 496 2.33 -22.39 -21.32
N VAL A 497 1.45 -23.39 -21.41
CA VAL A 497 0.05 -23.19 -21.79
C VAL A 497 -0.77 -22.97 -20.52
N LEU A 498 -1.32 -21.78 -20.39
CA LEU A 498 -2.29 -21.41 -19.38
C LEU A 498 -3.69 -21.75 -19.88
N THR A 499 -4.40 -22.60 -19.15
CA THR A 499 -5.75 -23.02 -19.51
C THR A 499 -6.76 -22.29 -18.62
N ILE A 500 -7.68 -21.53 -19.23
CA ILE A 500 -8.84 -20.95 -18.55
C ILE A 500 -9.91 -22.03 -18.44
N PRO A 501 -10.33 -22.45 -17.24
CA PRO A 501 -11.36 -23.47 -17.10
C PRO A 501 -12.74 -22.88 -17.45
N ALA A 502 -13.71 -23.75 -17.73
CA ALA A 502 -15.11 -23.33 -17.78
C ALA A 502 -15.52 -22.68 -16.44
N PRO A 503 -16.22 -21.53 -16.45
CA PRO A 503 -16.55 -20.80 -15.25
C PRO A 503 -17.59 -21.52 -14.40
N ILE A 504 -17.61 -21.15 -13.11
CA ILE A 504 -18.84 -21.17 -12.32
C ILE A 504 -19.52 -19.81 -12.52
N LEU A 505 -20.73 -19.81 -13.05
CA LEU A 505 -21.52 -18.58 -13.16
C LEU A 505 -22.31 -18.38 -11.86
N GLN A 506 -22.05 -17.26 -11.22
CA GLN A 506 -22.81 -16.79 -10.06
C GLN A 506 -23.63 -15.59 -10.47
N SER A 507 -24.90 -15.55 -10.08
CA SER A 507 -25.77 -14.42 -10.37
C SER A 507 -26.13 -13.70 -9.10
N GLY A 508 -26.42 -12.41 -9.21
CA GLY A 508 -26.96 -11.67 -8.08
C GLY A 508 -27.70 -10.44 -8.49
N VAL A 509 -28.29 -9.77 -7.51
CA VAL A 509 -28.89 -8.45 -7.65
C VAL A 509 -28.34 -7.58 -6.54
N VAL A 510 -27.85 -6.39 -6.89
CA VAL A 510 -27.41 -5.38 -5.93
C VAL A 510 -28.52 -4.36 -5.77
N THR A 511 -28.97 -4.18 -4.53
CA THR A 511 -30.01 -3.22 -4.15
C THR A 511 -29.53 -2.28 -3.05
N SER A 512 -30.17 -1.12 -2.93
CA SER A 512 -29.94 -0.15 -1.85
C SER A 512 -31.29 0.46 -1.45
N SER A 513 -31.69 0.24 -0.21
CA SER A 513 -33.04 0.57 0.28
C SER A 513 -34.15 -0.06 -0.58
N GLY A 514 -33.89 -1.27 -1.09
CA GLY A 514 -34.81 -2.01 -1.97
C GLY A 514 -34.82 -1.57 -3.45
N GLU A 515 -34.13 -0.50 -3.82
CA GLU A 515 -34.01 -0.04 -5.21
C GLU A 515 -32.78 -0.66 -5.88
N PRO A 516 -32.84 -1.01 -7.19
CA PRO A 516 -31.71 -1.60 -7.91
C PRO A 516 -30.56 -0.60 -8.06
N VAL A 517 -29.34 -1.07 -7.83
CA VAL A 517 -28.12 -0.26 -8.01
C VAL A 517 -27.57 -0.53 -9.40
N VAL A 518 -27.78 0.40 -10.33
CA VAL A 518 -27.40 0.28 -11.74
C VAL A 518 -25.95 0.70 -11.99
N GLY A 519 -25.23 -0.04 -12.83
CA GLY A 519 -23.87 0.30 -13.26
C GLY A 519 -22.81 0.21 -12.16
N ALA A 520 -23.08 -0.46 -11.04
CA ALA A 520 -22.09 -0.74 -10.02
C ALA A 520 -21.04 -1.73 -10.52
N SER A 521 -19.77 -1.47 -10.23
CA SER A 521 -18.71 -2.45 -10.42
C SER A 521 -18.74 -3.47 -9.28
N VAL A 522 -18.77 -4.75 -9.60
CA VAL A 522 -18.73 -5.87 -8.65
C VAL A 522 -17.47 -6.67 -8.91
N LYS A 523 -16.45 -6.51 -8.05
CA LYS A 523 -15.17 -7.22 -8.15
C LYS A 523 -15.03 -8.25 -7.05
N ALA A 524 -14.76 -9.49 -7.42
CA ALA A 524 -14.57 -10.58 -6.46
C ALA A 524 -13.10 -10.81 -6.16
N TYR A 525 -12.79 -10.99 -4.88
CA TYR A 525 -11.47 -11.29 -4.39
C TYR A 525 -11.44 -12.60 -3.62
N ALA A 526 -10.64 -13.55 -4.07
CA ALA A 526 -10.40 -14.80 -3.36
C ALA A 526 -9.37 -14.61 -2.25
N TYR A 527 -9.55 -15.34 -1.15
CA TYR A 527 -8.61 -15.35 -0.04
C TYR A 527 -7.40 -16.23 -0.35
N LEU A 528 -6.19 -15.74 -0.07
CA LEU A 528 -4.94 -16.43 -0.33
C LEU A 528 -4.19 -16.66 0.99
N GLY A 529 -3.98 -17.93 1.36
CA GLY A 529 -3.06 -18.35 2.43
C GLY A 529 -1.76 -18.87 1.86
N ALA A 530 -0.79 -19.29 2.68
CA ALA A 530 0.57 -19.67 2.26
C ALA A 530 0.62 -20.63 1.05
N ASP A 531 -0.26 -21.63 1.02
CA ASP A 531 -0.25 -22.72 0.04
C ASP A 531 -1.28 -22.56 -1.10
N GLY A 532 -2.03 -21.45 -1.16
CA GLY A 532 -3.03 -21.22 -2.20
C GLY A 532 -4.33 -20.61 -1.68
N TYR A 533 -5.42 -20.83 -2.41
CA TYR A 533 -6.74 -20.31 -2.05
C TYR A 533 -7.26 -20.91 -0.75
N LEU A 534 -7.92 -20.08 0.06
CA LEU A 534 -8.53 -20.49 1.32
C LEU A 534 -10.03 -20.20 1.35
N PRO A 535 -10.83 -21.06 2.02
CA PRO A 535 -12.24 -20.79 2.26
C PRO A 535 -12.45 -19.84 3.47
N ASP A 536 -11.45 -19.70 4.33
CA ASP A 536 -11.55 -19.02 5.62
C ASP A 536 -10.72 -17.73 5.63
N ARG A 537 -11.41 -16.59 5.76
CA ARG A 537 -10.80 -15.26 5.84
C ARG A 537 -9.80 -15.14 6.99
N SER A 538 -10.03 -15.79 8.13
CA SER A 538 -9.20 -15.63 9.34
C SER A 538 -7.79 -16.20 9.19
N LYS A 539 -7.57 -17.07 8.20
CA LYS A 539 -6.28 -17.72 7.91
C LYS A 539 -5.58 -17.13 6.69
N ALA A 540 -6.23 -16.19 6.01
CA ALA A 540 -5.71 -15.63 4.79
C ALA A 540 -4.65 -14.56 5.08
N LEU A 541 -3.63 -14.53 4.23
CA LEU A 541 -2.50 -13.60 4.31
C LEU A 541 -2.69 -12.43 3.32
N SER A 542 -3.30 -12.71 2.18
CA SER A 542 -3.65 -11.72 1.16
C SER A 542 -5.00 -12.04 0.52
N VAL A 543 -5.50 -11.14 -0.32
CA VAL A 543 -6.56 -11.45 -1.29
C VAL A 543 -6.11 -11.13 -2.71
N ILE A 544 -6.78 -11.75 -3.69
CA ILE A 544 -6.50 -11.53 -5.11
C ILE A 544 -7.78 -11.46 -5.93
N ALA A 545 -7.85 -10.54 -6.88
CA ALA A 545 -9.02 -10.37 -7.74
C ALA A 545 -9.16 -11.57 -8.68
N VAL A 546 -10.35 -12.18 -8.71
CA VAL A 546 -10.65 -13.42 -9.47
C VAL A 546 -11.85 -13.26 -10.40
N GLY A 547 -12.48 -12.08 -10.43
CA GLY A 547 -13.60 -11.81 -11.32
C GLY A 547 -14.10 -10.38 -11.19
N GLU A 548 -14.74 -9.90 -12.23
CA GLU A 548 -15.37 -8.57 -12.26
C GLU A 548 -16.64 -8.63 -13.11
N ALA A 549 -17.68 -7.95 -12.65
CA ALA A 549 -18.94 -7.78 -13.34
C ALA A 549 -19.46 -6.35 -13.13
N TYR A 550 -20.48 -5.99 -13.89
CA TYR A 550 -21.20 -4.73 -13.73
C TYR A 550 -22.69 -5.03 -13.58
N THR A 551 -23.38 -4.24 -12.75
CA THR A 551 -24.82 -4.39 -12.60
C THR A 551 -25.57 -3.75 -13.77
N GLY A 552 -26.60 -4.44 -14.28
CA GLY A 552 -27.51 -3.94 -15.30
C GLY A 552 -28.58 -2.99 -14.75
N ASP A 553 -29.56 -2.66 -15.59
CA ASP A 553 -30.63 -1.70 -15.28
C ASP A 553 -31.56 -2.15 -14.13
N ASP A 554 -31.65 -3.46 -13.88
CA ASP A 554 -32.39 -4.06 -12.77
C ASP A 554 -31.50 -4.36 -11.55
N GLY A 555 -30.26 -3.87 -11.54
CA GLY A 555 -29.26 -4.15 -10.51
C GLY A 555 -28.70 -5.57 -10.58
N SER A 556 -29.12 -6.40 -11.55
CA SER A 556 -28.63 -7.76 -11.70
C SER A 556 -27.21 -7.78 -12.24
N PHE A 557 -26.42 -8.77 -11.83
CA PHE A 557 -25.10 -9.04 -12.38
C PHE A 557 -24.88 -10.54 -12.52
N GLN A 558 -23.96 -10.90 -13.41
CA GLN A 558 -23.44 -12.26 -13.52
C GLN A 558 -21.92 -12.22 -13.42
N LEU A 559 -21.38 -13.02 -12.52
CA LEU A 559 -19.97 -13.12 -12.21
C LEU A 559 -19.45 -14.49 -12.66
N ALA A 560 -18.50 -14.48 -13.58
CA ALA A 560 -17.78 -15.68 -14.00
C ALA A 560 -16.58 -15.90 -13.06
N LEU A 561 -16.67 -16.91 -12.20
CA LEU A 561 -15.61 -17.28 -11.27
C LEU A 561 -14.84 -18.50 -11.79
N PRO A 562 -13.53 -18.61 -11.52
CA PRO A 562 -12.75 -19.79 -11.86
C PRO A 562 -13.30 -21.00 -11.08
N SER A 563 -13.37 -22.14 -11.76
CA SER A 563 -13.81 -23.41 -11.14
C SER A 563 -12.67 -24.17 -10.46
N GLU A 564 -11.42 -23.73 -10.62
CA GLU A 564 -10.20 -24.39 -10.10
C GLU A 564 -9.24 -23.41 -9.44
#